data_AF-A0A7K4NPW7-F1
#
_entry.id   AF-A0A7K4NPW7-F1
#
_cell.length_a   1.000
_cell.length_b   1.000
_cell.length_c   1.000
_cell.angle_alpha   90.00
_cell.angle_beta   90.00
_cell.angle_gamma   90.00
#
_symmetry.space_group_name_H-M   'P 1'
#
loop_
_entity.id
_entity.type
_entity.pdbx_description
1 polymer ?
#
loop_
_entity_poly.entity_id
_entity_poly.type
_entity_poly.pdbx_seq_one_letter_code
_entity_poly.pdbx_strand_id
1 'polypeptide(L)'
;MNITMILGVSIMAIFVIGTISMVPVALAYSGLGADGGITLEEHLELAERKVQKAADNPATGSGTPYLDAGGVLGASLIAGAIFGGIATAFFVKGKAGRYAAYGRG
;
A
#
# COMPACT_ATOMS: atom_id res chain seq x y z
N MET A 1 19.45 3.12 17.88
CA MET A 1 18.96 4.12 16.92
C MET A 1 18.32 5.26 17.72
N ASN A 2 18.76 6.50 17.51
CA ASN A 2 18.36 7.63 18.34
C ASN A 2 16.97 8.15 17.94
N ILE A 3 16.18 8.63 18.90
CA ILE A 3 14.77 9.01 18.68
C ILE A 3 14.61 10.12 17.63
N THR A 4 15.57 11.04 17.57
CA THR A 4 15.68 12.11 16.57
C THR A 4 15.89 11.57 15.16
N MET A 5 16.65 10.48 15.03
CA MET A 5 16.87 9.80 13.76
C MET A 5 15.61 9.08 13.29
N ILE A 6 14.88 8.43 14.21
CA ILE A 6 13.61 7.76 13.90
C ILE A 6 12.58 8.78 13.42
N LEU A 7 12.44 9.92 14.11
CA LEU A 7 11.53 10.99 13.74
C LEU A 7 11.86 11.61 12.38
N GLY A 8 13.15 11.85 12.10
CA GLY A 8 13.60 12.37 10.81
C GLY A 8 13.27 11.43 9.65
N VAL A 9 13.54 10.13 9.81
CA VAL A 9 13.24 9.12 8.79
C VAL A 9 11.73 8.95 8.60
N SER A 10 10.93 8.97 9.67
CA SER A 10 9.47 8.83 9.55
C SER A 10 8.82 10.01 8.84
N ILE A 11 9.29 11.24 9.08
CA ILE A 11 8.78 12.43 8.39
C ILE A 11 9.13 12.36 6.90
N MET A 12 10.38 12.02 6.57
CA MET A 12 10.81 11.85 5.18
C MET A 12 10.02 10.77 4.44
N ALA A 13 9.72 9.64 5.10
CA ALA A 13 8.92 8.58 4.52
C ALA A 13 7.51 9.06 4.13
N ILE A 14 6.87 9.87 4.98
CA ILE A 14 5.53 10.43 4.70
C ILE A 14 5.57 11.33 3.45
N PHE A 15 6.57 12.21 3.36
CA PHE A 15 6.71 13.09 2.19
C PHE A 15 6.98 12.31 0.90
N VAL A 16 7.83 11.29 0.95
CA VAL A 16 8.14 10.45 -0.22
C VAL A 16 6.93 9.65 -0.68
N ILE A 17 6.12 9.10 0.24
CA ILE A 17 4.88 8.41 -0.12
C ILE A 17 3.87 9.38 -0.73
N GLY A 18 3.79 10.61 -0.22
CA GLY A 18 2.93 11.66 -0.77
C GLY A 18 3.30 12.05 -2.21
N THR A 19 4.59 12.21 -2.52
CA THR A 19 5.04 12.57 -3.87
C THR A 19 4.88 11.42 -4.87
N ILE A 20 5.18 10.18 -4.47
CA ILE A 20 5.03 9.01 -5.34
C ILE A 20 3.55 8.74 -5.68
N SER A 21 2.63 9.04 -4.76
CA SER A 21 1.18 8.82 -5.00
C SER A 21 0.52 9.92 -5.83
N MET A 22 0.93 11.17 -5.69
CA MET A 22 0.29 12.30 -6.38
C MET A 22 0.79 12.55 -7.81
N VAL A 23 2.08 12.30 -8.09
CA VAL A 23 2.69 12.56 -9.41
C VAL A 23 2.03 11.77 -10.55
N PRO A 24 1.72 10.46 -10.42
CA PRO A 24 1.06 9.71 -11.48
C PRO A 24 -0.34 10.22 -11.78
N VAL A 25 -1.08 10.64 -10.75
CA VAL A 25 -2.44 11.18 -10.89
C VAL A 25 -2.40 12.53 -11.59
N ALA A 26 -1.51 13.44 -11.17
CA ALA A 26 -1.36 14.74 -11.80
C ALA A 26 -0.95 14.64 -13.28
N LEU A 27 -0.06 13.69 -13.63
CA LEU A 27 0.36 13.45 -15.01
C LEU A 27 -0.71 12.74 -15.85
N ALA A 28 -1.59 11.93 -15.26
CA ALA A 28 -2.65 11.23 -15.99
C ALA A 28 -3.72 12.17 -16.54
N TYR A 29 -3.93 13.34 -15.92
CA TYR A 29 -4.97 14.31 -16.30
C TYR A 29 -4.44 15.63 -16.84
N SER A 30 -3.11 15.78 -16.99
CA SER A 30 -2.48 17.06 -17.40
C SER A 30 -2.86 17.54 -18.80
N GLY A 31 -3.38 16.66 -19.66
CA GLY A 31 -3.82 16.98 -21.03
C GLY A 31 -5.34 17.06 -21.23
N LEU A 32 -6.13 16.96 -20.16
CA LEU A 32 -7.59 16.97 -20.24
C LEU A 32 -8.11 18.37 -20.60
N GLY A 33 -8.77 18.51 -21.75
CA GLY A 33 -9.29 19.80 -22.22
C GLY A 33 -8.23 20.76 -22.81
N ALA A 34 -7.02 20.28 -23.09
CA ALA A 34 -6.01 21.03 -23.84
C ALA A 34 -6.35 21.07 -25.34
N ASP A 35 -5.87 22.09 -26.06
CA ASP A 35 -6.13 22.24 -27.51
C ASP A 35 -5.46 21.09 -28.30
N GLY A 36 -6.25 20.30 -29.02
CA GLY A 36 -5.83 19.03 -29.64
C GLY A 36 -5.72 17.82 -28.68
N GLY A 37 -6.12 17.99 -27.42
CA GLY A 37 -6.23 16.92 -26.43
C GLY A 37 -7.59 16.22 -26.46
N ILE A 38 -7.70 15.13 -25.70
CA ILE A 38 -8.95 14.38 -25.52
C ILE A 38 -9.97 15.22 -24.73
N THR A 39 -11.20 15.23 -25.21
CA THR A 39 -12.30 15.96 -24.57
C THR A 39 -12.78 15.24 -23.30
N LEU A 40 -13.52 15.94 -22.44
CA LEU A 40 -14.04 15.35 -21.19
C LEU A 40 -15.00 14.18 -21.50
N GLU A 41 -15.85 14.36 -22.49
CA GLU A 41 -16.83 13.37 -22.95
C GLU A 41 -16.15 12.10 -23.46
N GLU A 42 -15.13 12.23 -24.32
CA GLU A 42 -14.35 11.09 -24.82
C GLU A 42 -13.59 10.38 -23.69
N HIS A 43 -13.11 11.13 -22.69
CA HIS A 43 -12.46 10.55 -21.52
C HIS A 43 -13.42 9.71 -20.66
N LEU A 44 -14.64 10.20 -20.45
CA LEU A 44 -15.68 9.49 -19.71
C LEU A 44 -16.14 8.23 -20.44
N GLU A 45 -16.35 8.32 -21.76
CA GLU A 45 -16.71 7.16 -22.58
C GLU A 45 -15.59 6.10 -22.57
N LEU A 46 -14.32 6.52 -22.62
CA LEU A 46 -13.18 5.62 -22.51
C LEU A 46 -13.07 4.97 -21.12
N ALA A 47 -13.38 5.70 -20.05
CA ALA A 47 -13.40 5.18 -18.70
C ALA A 47 -14.48 4.11 -18.52
N GLU A 48 -15.70 4.36 -19.02
CA GLU A 48 -16.80 3.40 -18.99
C GLU A 48 -16.45 2.12 -19.75
N ARG A 49 -15.89 2.24 -20.96
CA ARG A 49 -15.41 1.09 -21.74
C ARG A 49 -14.33 0.28 -21.02
N LYS A 50 -13.44 0.94 -20.25
CA LYS A 50 -12.43 0.24 -19.44
C LYS A 50 -13.05 -0.56 -18.31
N VAL A 51 -14.06 0.00 -17.63
CA VAL A 51 -14.80 -0.71 -16.57
C VAL A 51 -15.56 -1.91 -17.14
N GLN A 52 -16.26 -1.73 -18.26
CA GLN A 52 -16.98 -2.82 -18.90
C GLN A 52 -16.03 -3.93 -19.36
N LYS A 53 -14.90 -3.59 -20.00
CA LYS A 53 -13.88 -4.58 -20.38
C LYS A 53 -13.28 -5.33 -19.19
N ALA A 54 -13.11 -4.66 -18.05
CA ALA A 54 -12.62 -5.31 -16.84
C ALA A 54 -13.68 -6.25 -16.23
N ALA A 55 -14.96 -5.89 -16.28
CA ALA A 55 -16.06 -6.75 -15.87
C ALA A 55 -16.20 -7.98 -16.76
N ASP A 56 -16.05 -7.80 -18.08
CA ASP A 56 -16.16 -8.87 -19.06
C ASP A 56 -14.93 -9.80 -19.06
N ASN A 57 -13.78 -9.34 -18.58
CA ASN A 57 -12.52 -10.10 -18.59
C ASN A 57 -11.81 -10.07 -17.21
N PRO A 58 -12.41 -10.73 -16.19
CA PRO A 58 -11.93 -10.69 -14.81
C PRO A 58 -10.53 -11.30 -14.61
N ALA A 59 -10.02 -12.06 -15.58
CA ALA A 59 -8.71 -12.72 -15.51
C ALA A 59 -7.55 -11.93 -16.13
N THR A 60 -7.80 -10.77 -16.78
CA THR A 60 -6.78 -10.04 -17.59
C THR A 60 -6.47 -8.62 -17.15
N GLY A 61 -7.14 -8.07 -16.13
CA GLY A 61 -6.73 -6.83 -15.46
C GLY A 61 -5.67 -7.14 -14.39
N SER A 62 -4.85 -6.16 -13.96
CA SER A 62 -3.77 -6.37 -12.95
C SER A 62 -4.26 -6.88 -11.57
N GLY A 63 -5.55 -7.15 -11.42
CA GLY A 63 -6.03 -8.38 -10.78
C GLY A 63 -5.97 -8.44 -9.26
N THR A 64 -5.47 -7.41 -8.58
CA THR A 64 -5.52 -7.35 -7.12
C THR A 64 -6.56 -6.33 -6.67
N PRO A 65 -7.84 -6.72 -6.51
CA PRO A 65 -8.84 -5.85 -5.93
C PRO A 65 -8.40 -5.46 -4.52
N TYR A 66 -8.25 -4.15 -4.25
CA TYR A 66 -7.70 -3.69 -2.96
C TYR A 66 -8.57 -4.15 -1.78
N LEU A 67 -9.90 -4.21 -1.97
CA LEU A 67 -10.91 -4.57 -0.97
C LEU A 67 -11.33 -6.05 -0.98
N ASP A 68 -10.72 -6.89 -1.82
CA ASP A 68 -11.03 -8.32 -1.86
C ASP A 68 -10.12 -9.13 -0.93
N ALA A 69 -10.65 -10.23 -0.41
CA ALA A 69 -9.94 -11.16 0.47
C ALA A 69 -8.75 -11.85 -0.23
N GLY A 70 -8.79 -12.00 -1.55
CA GLY A 70 -7.67 -12.46 -2.37
C GLY A 70 -6.75 -11.34 -2.87
N GLY A 71 -7.10 -10.08 -2.65
CA GLY A 71 -6.35 -8.94 -3.12
C GLY A 71 -5.49 -8.29 -2.03
N VAL A 72 -5.16 -7.01 -2.19
CA VAL A 72 -4.08 -6.37 -1.42
C VAL A 72 -4.40 -6.28 0.08
N LEU A 73 -5.63 -5.95 0.47
CA LEU A 73 -6.00 -5.92 1.89
C LEU A 73 -6.03 -7.30 2.53
N GLY A 74 -6.58 -8.30 1.84
CA GLY A 74 -6.57 -9.68 2.33
C GLY A 74 -5.15 -10.21 2.52
N ALA A 75 -4.29 -10.01 1.52
CA ALA A 75 -2.87 -10.38 1.60
C ALA A 75 -2.13 -9.63 2.73
N SER A 76 -2.40 -8.33 2.90
CA SER A 76 -1.79 -7.51 3.96
C SER A 76 -2.23 -7.94 5.36
N LEU A 77 -3.51 -8.30 5.53
CA LEU A 77 -4.05 -8.76 6.79
C LEU A 77 -3.50 -10.15 7.17
N ILE A 78 -3.40 -11.06 6.20
CA ILE A 78 -2.77 -12.38 6.39
C ILE A 78 -1.29 -12.23 6.75
N ALA A 79 -0.55 -11.41 6.00
CA ALA A 79 0.86 -11.15 6.28
C ALA A 79 1.06 -10.51 7.67
N GLY A 80 0.25 -9.51 8.01
CA GLY A 80 0.26 -8.86 9.32
C GLY A 80 -0.01 -9.83 10.46
N ALA A 81 -0.95 -10.75 10.28
CA ALA A 81 -1.26 -11.78 11.28
C ALA A 81 -0.11 -12.77 11.50
N ILE A 82 0.54 -13.24 10.43
CA ILE A 82 1.66 -14.19 10.53
C ILE A 82 2.87 -13.52 11.17
N PHE A 83 3.33 -12.40 10.60
CA PHE A 83 4.51 -11.71 11.12
C PHE A 83 4.27 -11.09 12.50
N GLY A 84 3.08 -10.54 12.74
CA GLY A 84 2.66 -10.03 14.04
C GLY A 84 2.53 -11.14 15.08
N GLY A 85 2.03 -12.33 14.70
CA GLY A 85 1.93 -13.49 15.58
C GLY A 85 3.30 -14.04 15.97
N ILE A 86 4.21 -14.17 15.00
CA ILE A 86 5.60 -14.59 15.24
C ILE A 86 6.31 -13.58 16.13
N ALA A 87 6.21 -12.28 15.83
CA ALA A 87 6.81 -11.21 16.62
C ALA A 87 6.29 -11.22 18.07
N THR A 88 4.97 -11.39 18.26
CA THR A 88 4.35 -11.48 19.59
C THR A 88 4.85 -12.71 20.36
N ALA A 89 4.94 -13.86 19.70
CA ALA A 89 5.44 -15.08 20.32
C ALA A 89 6.90 -14.93 20.79
N PHE A 90 7.77 -14.34 19.95
CA PHE A 90 9.15 -14.04 20.34
C PHE A 90 9.24 -12.97 21.43
N PHE A 91 8.37 -11.97 21.41
CA PHE A 91 8.32 -10.93 22.43
C PHE A 91 7.92 -11.49 23.80
N VAL A 92 6.88 -12.33 23.86
CA VAL A 92 6.45 -13.00 25.10
C VAL A 92 7.49 -13.99 25.58
N LYS A 93 8.06 -14.82 24.69
CA LYS A 93 9.12 -15.76 25.02
C LYS A 93 10.42 -15.07 25.45
N GLY A 94 10.72 -13.91 24.89
CA GLY A 94 11.85 -13.06 25.27
C GLY A 94 11.73 -12.51 26.70
N LYS A 95 10.51 -12.20 27.17
CA LYS A 95 10.26 -11.86 28.59
C LYS A 95 10.35 -13.05 29.54
N ALA A 96 10.08 -14.27 29.06
CA ALA A 96 10.06 -15.49 29.88
C ALA A 96 11.38 -16.30 29.85
N GLY A 97 12.34 -15.92 29.01
CA GLY A 97 13.63 -16.61 28.87
C GLY A 97 14.56 -16.38 30.07
N ARG A 98 15.44 -17.36 30.35
CA ARG A 98 16.44 -17.36 31.43
C ARG A 98 17.33 -16.11 31.53
N TYR A 99 17.37 -15.26 30.50
CA TYR A 99 18.11 -13.99 30.47
C TYR A 99 17.30 -12.78 30.96
N ALA A 100 16.01 -12.94 31.28
CA ALA A 100 15.19 -11.90 31.92
C ALA A 100 15.28 -11.94 33.46
N ALA A 101 15.80 -13.03 34.04
CA ALA A 101 16.13 -13.09 35.46
C ALA A 101 17.51 -12.44 35.67
N TYR A 102 17.51 -11.15 36.00
CA TYR A 102 18.71 -10.44 36.44
C TYR A 102 19.31 -11.16 37.66
N GLY A 103 20.60 -11.51 37.63
CA GLY A 103 21.33 -12.01 38.79
C GLY A 103 21.56 -13.53 38.91
N ARG A 104 21.74 -14.25 37.79
CA ARG A 104 22.38 -15.60 37.81
C ARG A 104 23.58 -15.64 36.88
N GLY A 105 24.63 -14.95 37.30
CA GLY A 105 26.03 -15.19 36.94
C GLY A 105 26.79 -15.40 38.24
#